data_AF-A0A661BGQ1-F1
#
_entry.id   AF-A0A661BGQ1-F1
#
_cell.length_a   1.000
_cell.length_b   1.000
_cell.length_c   1.000
_cell.angle_alpha   90.00
_cell.angle_beta   90.00
_cell.angle_gamma   90.00
#
_symmetry.space_group_name_H-M   'P 1'
#
loop_
_entity.id
_entity.type
_entity.pdbx_description
1 polymer ?
#
loop_
_entity_poly.entity_id
_entity_poly.type
_entity_poly.pdbx_seq_one_letter_code
_entity_poly.pdbx_strand_id
1 'polypeptide(L)'
;MARSALASHRILGKATRTGNRLRFVTAASLFDGHDAAINIMRRILQASGVEVIHLGHNRSVEEIVTAAIQEDVHGIAISSYQG
;
A
#
# COMPACT_ATOMS: atom_id res chain seq x y z
N MET A 1 10.45 41.25 2.17
CA MET A 1 8.98 41.32 2.07
C MET A 1 8.49 40.18 1.18
N ALA A 2 7.61 39.35 1.74
CA ALA A 2 6.71 38.36 1.12
C ALA A 2 7.24 37.41 0.03
N ARG A 3 7.75 36.24 0.45
CA ARG A 3 7.64 35.00 -0.34
C ARG A 3 6.22 34.43 -0.14
N SER A 4 5.32 34.80 -1.04
CA SER A 4 3.92 34.41 -1.04
C SER A 4 3.71 33.13 -1.85
N ALA A 5 3.00 32.19 -1.23
CA ALA A 5 2.09 31.21 -1.80
C ALA A 5 2.60 30.25 -2.89
N LEU A 6 2.93 29.02 -2.46
CA LEU A 6 2.48 27.76 -3.10
C LEU A 6 2.67 26.63 -2.08
N ALA A 7 1.79 26.64 -1.07
CA ALA A 7 1.59 25.52 -0.17
C ALA A 7 0.70 24.46 -0.85
N SER A 8 1.17 23.92 -1.97
CA SER A 8 0.42 22.92 -2.73
C SER A 8 0.88 21.52 -2.33
N HIS A 9 -0.02 20.81 -1.64
CA HIS A 9 0.00 19.35 -1.44
C HIS A 9 1.16 18.77 -0.63
N ARG A 10 1.29 19.18 0.63
CA ARG A 10 2.05 18.42 1.64
C ARG A 10 1.19 17.27 2.19
N ILE A 11 0.88 16.27 1.36
CA ILE A 11 0.38 14.95 1.78
C ILE A 11 1.39 13.86 1.36
N LEU A 12 2.68 14.14 1.58
CA LEU A 12 3.72 13.12 1.55
C LEU A 12 4.45 13.24 2.88
N GLY A 13 3.82 12.65 3.90
CA GLY A 13 4.41 12.49 5.22
C GLY A 13 5.72 11.72 5.06
N LYS A 14 6.82 12.41 5.41
CA LYS A 14 8.10 11.83 5.84
C LYS A 14 8.40 10.47 5.19
N ALA A 15 8.85 10.49 3.94
CA ALA A 15 9.58 9.37 3.36
C ALA A 15 10.61 8.90 4.40
N THR A 16 10.60 7.60 4.66
CA THR A 16 11.44 6.92 5.64
C THR A 16 12.85 7.49 5.65
N ARG A 17 13.41 7.73 6.84
CA ARG A 17 14.76 8.30 7.03
C ARG A 17 15.91 7.40 6.51
N THR A 18 15.58 6.31 5.84
CA THR A 18 16.49 5.37 5.20
C THR A 18 16.27 5.48 3.71
N GLY A 19 17.33 5.54 2.90
CA GLY A 19 17.24 5.65 1.43
C GLY A 19 16.59 4.45 0.72
N ASN A 20 15.81 3.64 1.42
CA ASN A 20 15.15 2.45 0.93
C ASN A 20 13.73 2.80 0.46
N ARG A 21 13.33 2.21 -0.67
CA ARG A 21 11.96 2.30 -1.18
C ARG A 21 11.01 1.66 -0.16
N LEU A 22 9.90 2.33 0.11
CA LEU A 22 8.81 1.75 0.89
C LEU A 22 8.28 0.50 0.19
N ARG A 23 8.05 -0.57 0.96
CA ARG A 23 7.49 -1.85 0.47
C ARG A 23 6.14 -2.11 1.11
N PHE A 24 5.15 -2.53 0.33
CA PHE A 24 3.79 -2.82 0.80
C PHE A 24 3.29 -4.17 0.27
N VAL A 25 2.59 -4.93 1.13
CA VAL A 25 1.73 -6.04 0.69
C VAL A 25 0.33 -5.51 0.38
N THR A 26 -0.26 -5.97 -0.72
CA THR A 26 -1.65 -5.66 -1.09
C THR A 26 -2.45 -6.94 -1.35
N ALA A 27 -3.63 -7.06 -0.75
CA ALA A 27 -4.51 -8.22 -0.92
C ALA A 27 -6.00 -7.85 -0.76
N ALA A 28 -6.92 -8.67 -1.30
CA ALA A 28 -8.30 -8.70 -0.84
C ALA A 28 -8.50 -9.82 0.19
N SER A 29 -9.40 -9.61 1.14
CA SER A 29 -9.65 -10.54 2.26
C SER A 29 -10.15 -11.91 1.80
N LEU A 30 -10.20 -12.86 2.75
CA LEU A 30 -10.71 -14.21 2.50
C LEU A 30 -12.17 -14.17 2.03
N PHE A 31 -12.50 -15.00 1.04
CA PHE A 31 -13.78 -15.03 0.32
C PHE A 31 -14.18 -13.73 -0.38
N ASP A 32 -13.27 -12.77 -0.49
CA ASP A 32 -13.51 -11.54 -1.24
C ASP A 32 -12.92 -11.65 -2.65
N GLY A 33 -13.78 -11.57 -3.66
CA GLY A 33 -13.41 -11.48 -5.08
C GLY A 33 -13.32 -10.04 -5.61
N HIS A 34 -13.62 -9.03 -4.79
CA HIS A 34 -13.66 -7.63 -5.21
C HIS A 34 -12.26 -7.00 -5.20
N ASP A 35 -11.48 -7.37 -6.21
CA ASP A 35 -10.11 -6.88 -6.34
C ASP A 35 -9.99 -5.49 -6.99
N ALA A 36 -11.10 -4.90 -7.44
CA ALA A 36 -11.11 -3.63 -8.15
C ALA A 36 -10.49 -2.49 -7.31
N ALA A 37 -10.87 -2.38 -6.04
CA ALA A 37 -10.37 -1.34 -5.15
C ALA A 37 -8.87 -1.52 -4.86
N ILE A 38 -8.44 -2.75 -4.54
CA ILE A 38 -7.03 -3.02 -4.25
C ILE A 38 -6.16 -2.87 -5.50
N ASN A 39 -6.69 -3.15 -6.69
CA ASN A 39 -6.03 -2.92 -7.97
C ASN A 39 -5.81 -1.43 -8.28
N ILE A 40 -6.75 -0.56 -7.91
CA ILE A 40 -6.56 0.89 -8.02
C ILE A 40 -5.53 1.35 -7.00
N MET A 41 -5.64 0.91 -5.74
CA MET A 41 -4.72 1.32 -4.68
C MET A 41 -3.27 0.91 -4.99
N ARG A 42 -3.02 -0.32 -5.47
CA ARG A 42 -1.65 -0.74 -5.84
C ARG A 42 -1.05 0.14 -6.94
N ARG A 43 -1.86 0.58 -7.92
CA ARG A 43 -1.39 1.46 -9.01
C ARG A 43 -1.01 2.84 -8.47
N ILE A 44 -1.79 3.38 -7.52
CA ILE A 44 -1.47 4.64 -6.85
C ILE A 44 -0.18 4.53 -6.02
N LEU A 45 0.00 3.42 -5.28
CA LEU A 45 1.22 3.15 -4.52
C LEU A 45 2.44 3.06 -5.44
N GLN A 46 2.34 2.26 -6.51
CA GLN A 46 3.41 2.12 -7.51
C GLN A 46 3.76 3.46 -8.16
N ALA A 47 2.77 4.26 -8.55
CA ALA A 47 2.96 5.60 -9.11
C ALA A 47 3.63 6.57 -8.12
N SER A 48 3.45 6.35 -6.81
CA SER A 48 4.09 7.12 -5.74
C SER A 48 5.51 6.66 -5.41
N GLY A 49 6.05 5.66 -6.13
CA GLY A 49 7.41 5.15 -5.93
C GLY A 49 7.53 4.03 -4.89
N VAL A 50 6.41 3.45 -4.45
CA VAL A 50 6.36 2.32 -3.50
C VAL A 50 6.54 1.01 -4.27
N GLU A 51 7.30 0.07 -3.70
CA GLU A 51 7.34 -1.31 -4.17
C GLU A 51 6.14 -2.08 -3.62
N VAL A 52 5.42 -2.78 -4.49
CA VAL A 52 4.17 -3.46 -4.12
C VAL A 52 4.26 -4.94 -4.41
N ILE A 53 4.10 -5.74 -3.35
CA ILE A 53 3.90 -7.18 -3.40
C ILE A 53 2.39 -7.41 -3.42
N HIS A 54 1.85 -7.80 -4.57
CA HIS A 54 0.41 -8.00 -4.76
C HIS A 54 0.06 -9.48 -4.68
N LEU A 55 -0.72 -9.87 -3.67
CA LEU A 55 -1.12 -11.27 -3.44
C LEU A 55 -2.44 -11.63 -4.13
N GLY A 56 -3.14 -10.65 -4.71
CA GLY A 56 -4.45 -10.86 -5.33
C GLY A 56 -5.60 -10.90 -4.32
N HIS A 57 -6.63 -11.67 -4.62
CA HIS A 57 -7.86 -11.75 -3.84
C HIS A 57 -8.01 -13.11 -3.15
N ASN A 58 -9.01 -13.25 -2.27
CA ASN A 58 -9.27 -14.47 -1.49
C ASN A 58 -8.05 -14.95 -0.67
N ARG A 59 -7.46 -14.05 0.12
CA ARG A 59 -6.28 -14.36 0.96
C ARG A 59 -6.62 -14.45 2.43
N SER A 60 -6.13 -15.50 3.08
CA SER A 60 -6.27 -15.66 4.52
C SER A 60 -5.35 -14.69 5.26
N VAL A 61 -5.66 -14.41 6.53
CA VAL A 61 -4.80 -13.59 7.39
C VAL A 61 -3.41 -14.20 7.52
N GLU A 62 -3.32 -15.53 7.63
CA GLU A 62 -2.05 -16.25 7.74
C GLU A 62 -1.18 -16.09 6.51
N GLU A 63 -1.76 -16.19 5.30
CA GLU A 63 -1.03 -15.96 4.04
C GLU A 63 -0.50 -14.53 3.96
N ILE A 64 -1.33 -13.54 4.29
CA ILE A 64 -0.97 -12.12 4.22
C ILE A 64 0.14 -11.79 5.22
N VAL A 65 0.02 -12.25 6.47
CA VAL A 65 1.00 -11.97 7.53
C VAL A 65 2.32 -12.68 7.24
N THR A 66 2.28 -13.94 6.81
CA THR A 66 3.49 -14.69 6.43
C THR A 66 4.24 -13.99 5.31
N ALA A 67 3.54 -13.56 4.25
CA ALA A 67 4.13 -12.82 3.15
C ALA A 67 4.71 -11.48 3.61
N ALA A 68 4.00 -10.74 4.46
CA ALA A 68 4.46 -9.44 4.97
C ALA A 68 5.76 -9.56 5.79
N ILE A 69 5.88 -10.61 6.60
CA ILE A 69 7.08 -10.88 7.40
C ILE A 69 8.25 -11.31 6.49
N GLN A 70 8.01 -12.25 5.57
CA GLN A 70 9.05 -12.74 4.66
C GLN A 70 9.59 -11.64 3.74
N GLU A 71 8.72 -10.74 3.29
CA GLU A 71 9.07 -9.62 2.42
C GLU A 71 9.54 -8.37 3.18
N ASP A 72 9.61 -8.40 4.51
CA ASP A 72 10.03 -7.26 5.35
C ASP A 72 9.36 -5.94 4.92
N VAL A 73 8.02 -5.97 4.82
CA VAL A 73 7.26 -4.82 4.33
C VAL A 73 7.00 -3.78 5.40
N HIS A 74 6.84 -2.53 4.96
CA HIS A 74 6.56 -1.40 5.83
C HIS A 74 5.06 -1.24 6.13
N GLY A 75 4.20 -1.89 5.34
CA GLY A 75 2.76 -1.80 5.50
C GLY A 75 2.00 -2.86 4.72
N ILE A 76 0.76 -3.07 5.13
CA ILE A 76 -0.19 -3.99 4.51
C ILE A 76 -1.44 -3.18 4.15
N ALA A 77 -1.92 -3.31 2.92
CA ALA A 77 -3.20 -2.76 2.48
C ALA A 77 -4.15 -3.89 2.11
N ILE A 78 -5.32 -3.91 2.75
CA ILE A 78 -6.35 -4.93 2.55
C ILE A 78 -7.64 -4.25 2.08
N SER A 79 -8.28 -4.80 1.04
CA SER A 79 -9.69 -4.53 0.76
C SER A 79 -10.57 -5.64 1.35
N SER A 80 -11.66 -5.27 2.02
CA SER A 80 -12.67 -6.22 2.50
C SER A 80 -14.05 -5.70 2.14
N TYR A 81 -14.75 -6.46 1.29
CA TYR A 81 -16.11 -6.20 0.86
C TYR A 81 -17.11 -7.27 1.33
N GLN A 82 -16.65 -8.32 2.01
CA GLN A 82 -17.48 -9.47 2.38
C GLN A 82 -17.73 -9.65 3.88
N GLY A 83 -17.22 -8.72 4.72
CA GLY A 83 -17.68 -8.50 6.10
C GLY A 83 -17.74 -9.72 7.00
#